data_AF-A0A6P0JS92-F1
#
_entry.id   AF-A0A6P0JS92-F1
#
_cell.length_a   1.000
_cell.length_b   1.000
_cell.length_c   1.000
_cell.angle_alpha   90.00
_cell.angle_beta   90.00
_cell.angle_gamma   90.00
#
_symmetry.space_group_name_H-M   'P 1'
#
loop_
_entity.id
_entity.type
_entity.pdbx_description
1 polymer ?
#
loop_
_entity_poly.entity_id
_entity_poly.type
_entity_poly.pdbx_seq_one_letter_code
_entity_poly.pdbx_strand_id
1 'polypeptide(L)'
;FGIFIIPGNSGSLAQVTSMKPIEVDVLVRGLSVRDPDILLENFEETQQTSIIVRNQPSGSVDIKSVELIERQIIVTQPDGTVITMPDPRTSAEAFSHDMLLTLTGQAEITPNGAVLNKSQVKIGTPIELDGQLYNFNGSIIDLRIEE
;
A
#
# COMPACT_ATOMS: atom_id res chain seq x y z
N PHE A 1 49.40 39.69 11.52
CA PHE A 1 48.56 38.67 10.85
C PHE A 1 48.42 37.49 11.79
N GLY A 2 47.25 37.32 12.42
CA GLY A 2 46.99 36.21 13.34
C GLY A 2 45.87 35.33 12.79
N ILE A 3 46.10 34.03 12.73
CA ILE A 3 45.11 33.04 12.33
C ILE A 3 44.39 32.57 13.60
N PHE A 4 43.07 32.71 13.62
CA PHE A 4 42.20 32.07 14.62
C PHE A 4 41.84 30.67 14.14
N ILE A 5 42.13 29.65 14.94
CA ILE A 5 41.58 28.30 14.77
C ILE A 5 40.52 28.11 15.85
N ILE A 6 39.26 27.97 15.44
CA ILE A 6 38.15 27.60 16.32
C ILE A 6 37.89 26.11 16.11
N PRO A 7 38.12 25.22 17.09
CA PRO A 7 37.76 23.83 16.96
C PRO A 7 36.30 23.62 17.36
N GLY A 8 35.58 22.82 16.58
CA GLY A 8 34.38 22.11 17.06
C GLY A 8 33.05 22.68 16.60
N ASN A 9 32.51 22.12 15.50
CA ASN A 9 31.19 21.47 15.45
C ASN A 9 30.82 21.16 14.00
N SER A 10 31.30 20.06 13.43
CA SER A 10 30.78 19.57 12.14
C SER A 10 31.04 18.07 11.92
N GLY A 11 30.93 17.26 12.98
CA GLY A 11 30.76 15.83 12.81
C GLY A 11 29.27 15.55 12.80
N SER A 12 28.64 15.63 11.63
CA SER A 12 27.26 15.20 11.43
C SER A 12 27.14 13.77 11.98
N LEU A 13 26.44 13.62 13.10
CA LEU A 13 25.98 12.31 13.55
C LEU A 13 25.06 11.83 12.44
N ALA A 14 25.58 10.97 11.56
CA ALA A 14 24.76 10.08 10.79
C ALA A 14 23.95 9.29 11.84
N GLN A 15 22.74 9.77 12.15
CA GLN A 15 21.76 8.98 12.82
C GLN A 15 21.53 7.80 11.89
N VAL A 16 22.12 6.67 12.25
CA VAL A 16 21.80 5.37 11.70
C VAL A 16 20.33 5.16 12.09
N THR A 17 19.44 5.61 11.22
CA THR A 17 18.03 5.29 11.30
C THR A 17 17.94 3.80 11.03
N SER A 18 17.68 3.04 12.09
CA SER A 18 17.54 1.59 12.04
C SER A 18 16.29 1.28 11.21
N MET A 19 16.50 1.07 9.91
CA MET A 19 15.45 0.68 8.98
C MET A 19 14.93 -0.70 9.38
N LYS A 20 13.61 -0.80 9.57
CA LYS A 20 12.93 -2.08 9.85
C LYS A 20 12.06 -2.49 8.67
N PRO A 21 11.96 -3.80 8.39
CA PRO A 21 10.95 -4.31 7.47
C PRO A 21 9.55 -4.00 8.01
N ILE A 22 8.66 -3.57 7.13
CA ILE A 22 7.24 -3.35 7.41
C ILE A 22 6.38 -4.06 6.37
N GLU A 23 5.19 -4.48 6.78
CA GLU A 23 4.13 -4.94 5.88
C GLU A 23 2.90 -4.03 6.00
N VAL A 24 2.29 -3.71 4.88
CA VAL A 24 1.19 -2.75 4.79
C VAL A 24 0.07 -3.38 3.98
N ASP A 25 -1.12 -3.46 4.55
CA ASP A 25 -2.30 -3.91 3.81
C ASP A 25 -3.01 -2.73 3.18
N VAL A 26 -3.32 -2.86 1.89
CA VAL A 26 -3.92 -1.82 1.07
C VAL A 26 -5.22 -2.35 0.50
N LEU A 27 -6.32 -1.68 0.84
CA LEU A 27 -7.62 -1.95 0.27
C LEU A 27 -7.82 -1.09 -0.98
N VAL A 28 -8.06 -1.75 -2.10
CA VAL A 28 -8.44 -1.13 -3.36
C VAL A 28 -9.91 -1.41 -3.57
N ARG A 29 -10.72 -0.36 -3.71
CA ARG A 29 -12.17 -0.49 -3.90
C ARG A 29 -12.57 -0.03 -5.30
N GLY A 30 -13.30 -0.89 -5.98
CA GLY A 30 -13.87 -0.63 -7.29
C GLY A 30 -12.83 -0.37 -8.37
N LEU A 31 -11.72 -1.13 -8.36
CA LEU A 31 -10.75 -1.09 -9.44
C LEU A 31 -11.41 -1.53 -10.74
N SER A 32 -11.37 -0.66 -11.74
CA SER A 32 -11.93 -0.90 -13.06
C SER A 32 -10.95 -1.68 -13.94
N VAL A 33 -11.06 -3.01 -13.99
CA VAL A 33 -10.16 -3.89 -14.74
C VAL A 33 -10.96 -4.85 -15.62
N ARG A 34 -10.47 -5.07 -16.85
CA ARG A 34 -11.13 -5.92 -17.85
C ARG A 34 -10.87 -7.41 -17.64
N ASP A 35 -9.66 -7.75 -17.19
CA ASP A 35 -9.22 -9.12 -16.93
C ASP A 35 -8.39 -9.10 -15.64
N PRO A 36 -8.98 -9.44 -14.49
CA PRO A 36 -8.28 -9.39 -13.21
C PRO A 36 -7.21 -10.47 -13.07
N ASP A 37 -7.35 -11.60 -13.79
CA ASP A 37 -6.42 -12.72 -13.69
C ASP A 37 -5.06 -12.35 -14.29
N ILE A 38 -5.05 -11.68 -15.44
CA ILE A 38 -3.81 -11.15 -16.06
C ILE A 38 -3.13 -10.12 -15.14
N LEU A 39 -3.91 -9.29 -14.44
CA LEU A 39 -3.37 -8.31 -13.50
C LEU A 39 -2.72 -9.00 -12.28
N LEU A 40 -3.36 -10.06 -11.76
CA LEU A 40 -2.82 -10.88 -10.68
C LEU A 40 -1.51 -11.57 -11.09
N GLU A 41 -1.46 -12.18 -12.28
CA GLU A 41 -0.24 -12.75 -12.85
C GLU A 41 0.87 -11.70 -12.93
N ASN A 42 0.55 -10.47 -13.36
CA ASN A 42 1.52 -9.39 -13.43
C ASN A 42 2.10 -9.00 -12.05
N PHE A 43 1.27 -9.00 -11.00
CA PHE A 43 1.75 -8.76 -9.64
C PHE A 43 2.67 -9.89 -9.15
N GLU A 44 2.36 -11.14 -9.48
CA GLU A 44 3.18 -12.30 -9.12
C GLU A 44 4.51 -12.34 -9.88
N GLU A 45 4.53 -11.95 -11.16
CA GLU A 45 5.73 -11.90 -11.99
C GLU A 45 6.68 -10.75 -11.63
N THR A 46 6.12 -9.55 -11.43
CA THR A 46 6.94 -8.35 -11.19
C THR A 46 7.45 -8.26 -9.76
N GLN A 47 6.67 -8.74 -8.78
CA GLN A 47 6.97 -8.77 -7.34
C GLN A 47 7.34 -7.41 -6.70
N GLN A 48 7.38 -6.33 -7.47
CA GLN A 48 7.79 -5.00 -7.04
C GLN A 48 6.91 -3.94 -7.69
N THR A 49 6.49 -2.95 -6.91
CA THR A 49 5.72 -1.79 -7.39
C THR A 49 6.16 -0.52 -6.71
N SER A 50 5.99 0.62 -7.37
CA SER A 50 6.24 1.91 -6.74
C SER A 50 5.00 2.39 -6.00
N ILE A 51 5.19 2.97 -4.81
CA ILE A 51 4.13 3.67 -4.07
C ILE A 51 4.35 5.17 -4.20
N ILE A 52 3.38 5.88 -4.77
CA ILE A 52 3.35 7.34 -4.75
C ILE A 52 2.31 7.80 -3.71
N VAL A 53 2.77 8.34 -2.58
CA VAL A 53 1.89 9.04 -1.63
C VAL A 53 1.72 10.49 -2.09
N ARG A 54 0.49 10.97 -2.29
CA ARG A 54 0.27 12.39 -2.68
C ARG A 54 0.61 13.37 -1.55
N ASN A 55 1.90 13.69 -1.49
CA ASN A 55 2.58 14.95 -1.16
C ASN A 55 4.10 14.83 -1.41
N GLN A 56 4.66 13.62 -1.68
CA GLN A 56 6.07 13.40 -2.09
C GLN A 56 6.23 12.06 -2.85
N PRO A 57 7.13 11.95 -3.85
CA PRO A 57 7.44 10.67 -4.47
C PRO A 57 8.03 9.73 -3.41
N SER A 58 7.29 8.67 -3.08
CA SER A 58 7.76 7.60 -2.21
C SER A 58 8.29 6.47 -3.11
N GLY A 59 9.29 5.73 -2.65
CA GLY A 59 10.00 4.74 -3.46
C GLY A 59 9.25 3.42 -3.65
N SER A 60 10.01 2.41 -4.07
CA SER A 60 9.50 1.08 -4.39
C SER A 60 9.31 0.20 -3.15
N VAL A 61 8.29 -0.64 -3.20
CA VAL A 61 8.00 -1.71 -2.23
C VAL A 61 7.81 -3.02 -2.99
N ASP A 62 8.03 -4.12 -2.28
CA ASP A 62 7.78 -5.44 -2.81
C ASP A 62 6.30 -5.81 -2.57
N ILE A 63 5.70 -6.55 -3.50
CA ILE A 63 4.34 -7.10 -3.35
C ILE A 63 4.50 -8.49 -2.73
N LYS A 64 3.94 -8.69 -1.53
CA LYS A 64 3.98 -9.99 -0.85
C LYS A 64 2.81 -10.89 -1.23
N SER A 65 1.61 -10.33 -1.37
CA SER A 65 0.41 -11.08 -1.77
C SER A 65 -0.66 -10.17 -2.34
N VAL A 66 -1.47 -10.74 -3.24
CA VAL A 66 -2.66 -10.10 -3.80
C VAL A 66 -3.85 -11.04 -3.69
N GLU A 67 -4.96 -10.54 -3.13
CA GLU A 67 -6.20 -11.29 -2.99
C GLU A 67 -7.37 -10.49 -3.58
N LEU A 68 -8.16 -11.13 -4.45
CA LEU A 68 -9.40 -10.58 -4.97
C LEU A 68 -10.52 -10.80 -3.94
N ILE A 69 -11.22 -9.72 -3.57
CA ILE A 69 -12.31 -9.79 -2.59
C ILE A 69 -13.64 -9.93 -3.32
N GLU A 70 -14.38 -11.00 -3.00
CA GLU A 70 -15.75 -11.16 -3.48
C GLU A 70 -16.69 -10.13 -2.86
N ARG A 71 -17.44 -9.44 -3.71
CA ARG A 71 -18.43 -8.46 -3.27
C ARG A 71 -19.66 -9.17 -2.75
N GLN A 72 -20.09 -8.81 -1.54
CA GLN A 72 -21.38 -9.24 -1.00
C GLN A 72 -22.45 -8.18 -1.24
N ILE A 73 -23.65 -8.63 -1.60
CA ILE A 73 -24.86 -7.82 -1.70
C ILE A 73 -25.85 -8.21 -0.61
N ILE A 74 -26.66 -7.23 -0.23
CA ILE A 74 -27.75 -7.43 0.72
C ILE A 74 -28.99 -7.89 -0.05
N VAL A 75 -29.59 -9.00 0.39
CA VAL A 75 -30.83 -9.54 -0.18
C VAL A 75 -31.90 -9.60 0.90
N THR A 76 -32.97 -8.84 0.69
CA THR A 76 -34.14 -8.84 1.57
C THR A 76 -35.04 -10.04 1.26
N GLN A 77 -35.42 -10.78 2.30
CA GLN A 77 -36.28 -11.96 2.18
C GLN A 77 -37.77 -11.59 2.36
N PRO A 78 -38.70 -12.39 1.81
CA PRO A 78 -40.14 -12.16 1.97
C PRO A 78 -40.64 -12.18 3.43
N ASP A 79 -39.90 -12.82 4.34
CA ASP A 79 -40.20 -12.86 5.78
C ASP A 79 -39.69 -11.64 6.56
N GLY A 80 -39.09 -10.66 5.86
CA GLY A 80 -38.52 -9.44 6.44
C GLY A 80 -37.10 -9.60 6.98
N THR A 81 -36.50 -10.78 6.87
CA THR A 81 -35.09 -11.00 7.22
C THR A 81 -34.15 -10.48 6.13
N VAL A 82 -32.88 -10.29 6.51
CA VAL A 82 -31.84 -9.76 5.62
C VAL A 82 -30.66 -10.72 5.66
N ILE A 83 -30.23 -11.16 4.47
CA ILE A 83 -29.04 -12.02 4.31
C ILE A 83 -28.03 -11.32 3.39
N THR A 84 -26.75 -11.68 3.55
CA THR A 84 -25.72 -11.32 2.58
C THR A 84 -25.45 -12.49 1.65
N MET A 85 -25.34 -12.21 0.36
CA MET A 85 -25.00 -13.19 -0.67
C MET A 85 -23.91 -12.62 -1.59
N PRO A 86 -23.08 -13.46 -2.22
CA PRO A 86 -22.19 -13.00 -3.28
C PRO A 86 -22.94 -12.27 -4.39
N ASP A 87 -22.32 -11.24 -4.95
CA ASP A 87 -22.89 -10.46 -6.06
C ASP A 87 -23.17 -11.38 -7.27
N PRO A 88 -24.42 -11.50 -7.73
CA PRO A 88 -24.80 -12.40 -8.81
C PRO A 88 -24.42 -11.87 -10.20
N ARG A 89 -23.94 -10.63 -10.32
CA ARG A 89 -23.38 -10.13 -11.59
C ARG A 89 -22.22 -11.03 -11.97
N THR A 90 -22.26 -11.59 -13.18
CA THR A 90 -21.17 -12.48 -13.61
C THR A 90 -19.85 -11.71 -13.59
N SER A 91 -18.74 -12.36 -13.20
CA SER A 91 -17.41 -11.74 -13.18
C SER A 91 -17.03 -11.10 -14.53
N ALA A 92 -17.61 -11.59 -15.64
CA ALA A 92 -17.46 -11.02 -16.98
C ALA A 92 -18.21 -9.68 -17.21
N GLU A 93 -19.22 -9.36 -16.41
CA GLU A 93 -20.00 -8.11 -16.49
C GLU A 93 -19.56 -7.10 -15.42
N ALA A 94 -18.95 -7.57 -14.34
CA ALA A 94 -18.50 -6.76 -13.22
C ALA A 94 -17.05 -6.32 -13.42
N PHE A 95 -16.82 -5.24 -14.15
CA PHE A 95 -15.48 -4.64 -14.29
C PHE A 95 -14.94 -4.01 -12.99
N SER A 96 -15.60 -4.18 -11.85
CA SER A 96 -15.31 -3.46 -10.60
C SER A 96 -14.93 -4.45 -9.52
N HIS A 97 -13.63 -4.62 -9.33
CA HIS A 97 -13.06 -5.58 -8.39
C HIS A 97 -12.51 -4.86 -7.16
N ASP A 98 -12.69 -5.50 -5.99
CA ASP A 98 -12.06 -5.09 -4.76
C ASP A 98 -10.84 -6.00 -4.51
N MET A 99 -9.73 -5.45 -4.02
CA MET A 99 -8.50 -6.21 -3.78
C MET A 99 -7.87 -5.84 -2.45
N LEU A 100 -7.28 -6.84 -1.80
CA LEU A 100 -6.37 -6.67 -0.67
C LEU A 100 -4.94 -6.94 -1.15
N LEU A 101 -4.08 -5.94 -1.03
CA LEU A 101 -2.66 -6.05 -1.36
C LEU A 101 -1.85 -5.96 -0.07
N THR A 102 -0.93 -6.89 0.15
CA THR A 102 0.07 -6.77 1.22
C THR A 102 1.40 -6.35 0.59
N LEU A 103 1.87 -5.15 0.95
CA LEU A 103 3.09 -4.55 0.45
C LEU A 103 4.18 -4.59 1.51
N THR A 104 5.40 -4.92 1.15
CA THR A 104 6.53 -5.00 2.07
C THR A 104 7.65 -4.06 1.69
N GLY A 105 8.28 -3.42 2.68
CA GLY A 105 9.40 -2.52 2.41
C GLY A 105 10.16 -2.12 3.66
N GLN A 106 11.28 -1.42 3.46
CA GLN A 106 12.09 -0.91 4.56
C GLN A 106 11.59 0.48 4.96
N ALA A 107 11.12 0.64 6.21
CA ALA A 107 10.71 1.93 6.75
C ALA A 107 11.58 2.35 7.94
N GLU A 108 11.76 3.65 8.07
CA GLU A 108 12.35 4.27 9.26
C GLU A 108 11.29 4.36 10.35
N ILE A 109 11.58 3.80 11.52
CA ILE A 109 10.67 3.91 12.68
C ILE A 109 11.00 5.18 13.45
N THR A 110 10.05 6.12 13.46
CA THR A 110 10.15 7.38 14.22
C THR A 110 9.15 7.38 15.38
N PRO A 111 9.29 8.28 16.38
CA PRO A 111 8.29 8.43 17.44
C PRO A 111 6.87 8.74 16.94
N ASN A 112 6.75 9.25 15.72
CA ASN A 112 5.49 9.66 15.10
C ASN A 112 4.89 8.62 14.13
N GLY A 113 5.52 7.45 14.00
CA GLY A 113 5.11 6.34 13.14
C GLY A 113 6.20 5.90 12.15
N ALA A 114 5.87 4.89 11.34
CA ALA A 114 6.73 4.38 10.29
C ALA A 114 6.81 5.37 9.11
N VAL A 115 8.01 5.59 8.59
CA VAL A 115 8.30 6.47 7.46
C VAL A 115 8.93 5.66 6.33
N LEU A 116 8.19 5.48 5.25
CA LEU A 116 8.67 4.83 4.03
C LEU A 116 9.04 5.93 3.02
N ASN A 117 10.31 5.98 2.62
CA ASN A 117 10.80 6.95 1.61
C ASN A 117 10.30 8.38 1.84
N LYS A 118 10.53 8.91 3.05
CA LYS A 118 10.15 10.26 3.52
C LYS A 118 8.65 10.51 3.69
N SER A 119 7.81 9.53 3.40
CA SER A 119 6.36 9.61 3.58
C SER A 119 5.93 8.80 4.81
N GLN A 120 5.09 9.37 5.66
CA GLN A 120 4.52 8.66 6.80
C GLN A 120 3.52 7.62 6.33
N VAL A 121 3.70 6.38 6.77
CA VAL A 121 2.80 5.26 6.51
C VAL A 121 1.89 5.12 7.73
N LYS A 122 0.59 5.35 7.53
CA LYS A 122 -0.44 5.29 8.57
C LYS A 122 -1.70 4.68 8.00
N ILE A 123 -2.48 4.02 8.85
CA ILE A 123 -3.82 3.55 8.51
C ILE A 123 -4.67 4.75 8.06
N GLY A 124 -5.35 4.60 6.93
CA GLY A 124 -6.14 5.64 6.27
C GLY A 124 -5.35 6.59 5.36
N THR A 125 -4.02 6.46 5.27
CA THR A 125 -3.24 7.20 4.28
C THR A 125 -3.59 6.69 2.88
N PRO A 126 -4.04 7.57 1.96
CA PRO A 126 -4.24 7.21 0.57
C PRO A 126 -2.90 7.00 -0.12
N ILE A 127 -2.81 5.98 -0.95
CA ILE A 127 -1.62 5.67 -1.73
C ILE A 127 -1.99 5.48 -3.20
N GLU A 128 -1.07 5.83 -4.09
CA GLU A 128 -1.15 5.55 -5.52
C GLU A 128 -0.14 4.44 -5.83
N LEU A 129 -0.61 3.37 -6.44
CA LEU A 129 0.18 2.23 -6.89
C LEU A 129 0.49 2.43 -8.36
N ASP A 130 1.77 2.57 -8.68
CA ASP A 130 2.25 2.88 -10.03
C ASP A 130 3.20 1.77 -10.48
N GLY A 131 2.72 0.96 -11.43
CA GLY A 131 3.43 -0.14 -12.05
C GLY A 131 3.57 0.06 -13.56
N GLN A 132 4.24 -0.87 -14.24
CA GLN A 132 4.51 -0.72 -15.68
C GLN A 132 3.23 -0.66 -16.53
N LEU A 133 2.18 -1.40 -16.14
CA LEU A 133 0.95 -1.56 -16.90
C LEU A 133 -0.30 -1.05 -16.16
N TYR A 134 -0.15 -0.50 -14.96
CA TYR A 134 -1.27 -0.06 -14.14
C TYR A 134 -0.92 1.19 -13.32
N ASN A 135 -1.93 2.01 -13.05
CA ASN A 135 -1.88 3.10 -12.09
C ASN A 135 -3.26 3.21 -11.42
N PHE A 136 -3.33 3.05 -10.09
CA PHE A 136 -4.58 3.18 -9.34
C PHE A 136 -4.37 3.58 -7.88
N ASN A 137 -5.45 3.98 -7.21
CA ASN A 137 -5.41 4.41 -5.81
C ASN A 137 -5.88 3.30 -4.87
N GLY A 138 -5.30 3.27 -3.67
CA GLY A 138 -5.72 2.46 -2.54
C GLY A 138 -5.65 3.24 -1.23
N SER A 139 -6.08 2.61 -0.14
CA SER A 139 -5.93 3.14 1.21
C SER A 139 -5.32 2.09 2.11
N ILE A 140 -4.38 2.51 2.95
CA ILE A 140 -3.79 1.63 3.95
C ILE A 140 -4.85 1.27 4.99
N ILE A 141 -5.03 -0.01 5.27
CA ILE A 141 -6.00 -0.52 6.25
C ILE A 141 -5.33 -1.20 7.45
N ASP A 142 -4.11 -1.71 7.28
CA ASP A 142 -3.31 -2.30 8.36
C ASP A 142 -1.82 -1.97 8.18
N LEU A 143 -1.06 -1.92 9.27
CA LEU A 143 0.38 -1.68 9.30
C LEU A 143 1.03 -2.61 10.32
N ARG A 144 1.86 -3.53 9.84
CA ARG A 144 2.63 -4.48 10.64
C ARG A 144 4.11 -4.11 10.59
N ILE A 145 4.75 -4.03 11.76
CA ILE A 145 6.19 -3.82 11.88
C ILE A 145 6.78 -5.19 12.20
N GLU A 146 7.58 -5.71 11.27
CA GLU A 146 8.27 -6.98 11.45
C GLU A 146 9.50 -6.77 12.36
N GLU A 147 9.78 -7.73 13.26
CA GLU A 147 10.88 -7.64 14.23
C GLU A 147 12.26 -7.90 13.63
#